data_AF-A0A955RDL5-F1
#
_entry.id   AF-A0A955RDL5-F1
#
_cell.length_a   1.000
_cell.length_b   1.000
_cell.length_c   1.000
_cell.angle_alpha   90.00
_cell.angle_beta   90.00
_cell.angle_gamma   90.00
#
_symmetry.space_group_name_H-M   'P 1'
#
loop_
_entity.id
_entity.type
_entity.pdbx_description
1 polymer ?
#
loop_
_entity_poly.entity_id
_entity_poly.type
_entity_poly.pdbx_seq_one_letter_code
_entity_poly.pdbx_strand_id
1 'polypeptide(L)'
;MRAVVTAGGTSEPIDDVRVVTNFSSGRFGAAIANELVRRGVEVDLLAGRSLASHPEWIDPRVRVVRFGSFAELDTALTEAIHPAPELLFMAAAVSDYSPVPHEGKISSAADELTIHMRRNPKLLGSLRDRCGVGTFLVGFKLLSNVSREELIAVGRRQIRTARANLCVANDLRDLVGDRHPLFLVTPEGGALAREGTKAEVATALVDLVLMRQATTWHRGVRDVGQPEDPQGREGAARLLRIAQEGGMLGGLDGNVSHRAGHGLWVTPRQVEKAALGPDDLVHAVVDPVHRTVTRATEHKPSIDTPVQDLVYRSFPDVNGLIHVHDALVLPTATTTTPWPCGTVEEGLEIGRTLLGAARDGGWDGAGFALRLVDHGWLIGVHSPERLERDWHEVRDAWRQHLTGVGFDPELATLRPIFERDRIIGLGARFVIDGQEAWSTWLHPRHRGAGQGERVVDQLAAERRSLVAGDACAVTDWYAERGWRTERRLSGAVVLTPPTLRDDLIPAASVCLMDPLSGRVLVGRRKTRPWEGFWAFPGGKIEPGETVMETALRELEEETGIRPDWTEEIGVTDVFVGDRPGYRVTNVRLAIAGTPEPVESEEIAARWVSWDEARALRPMAAGTRRVLRAAARAMQ
;
A
#
# COMPACT_ATOMS: atom_id res chain seq x y z
N MET A 1 25.09 -13.19 11.32
CA MET A 1 24.69 -11.78 11.30
C MET A 1 24.65 -11.29 12.74
N ARG A 2 25.15 -10.08 13.00
CA ARG A 2 25.13 -9.42 14.30
C ARG A 2 24.23 -8.19 14.25
N ALA A 3 23.45 -7.99 15.30
CA ALA A 3 22.64 -6.82 15.52
C ALA A 3 22.98 -6.16 16.86
N VAL A 4 22.96 -4.83 16.87
CA VAL A 4 22.98 -4.04 18.10
C VAL A 4 21.63 -3.36 18.25
N VAL A 5 21.00 -3.49 19.42
CA VAL A 5 19.71 -2.88 19.75
C VAL A 5 19.90 -2.04 21.00
N THR A 6 19.51 -0.77 20.96
CA THR A 6 19.40 0.06 22.17
C THR A 6 17.96 0.09 22.63
N ALA A 7 17.72 -0.04 23.94
CA ALA A 7 16.36 -0.03 24.49
C ALA A 7 16.31 0.53 25.92
N GLY A 8 15.17 1.14 26.27
CA GLY A 8 14.97 1.81 27.56
C GLY A 8 15.36 3.29 27.53
N GLY A 9 15.08 4.01 28.62
CA GLY A 9 15.45 5.42 28.76
C GLY A 9 16.82 5.61 29.40
N THR A 10 17.52 6.68 29.02
CA THR A 10 18.67 7.19 29.78
C THR A 10 18.19 7.92 31.05
N SER A 11 18.97 7.82 32.11
CA SER A 11 18.75 8.52 33.39
C SER A 11 19.96 9.40 33.70
N GLU A 12 19.77 10.71 33.58
CA GLU A 12 20.81 11.73 33.75
C GLU A 12 20.84 12.22 35.19
N PRO A 13 21.97 12.10 35.91
CA PRO A 13 22.06 12.50 37.31
C PRO A 13 21.91 14.01 37.49
N ILE A 14 21.05 14.41 38.43
CA ILE A 14 20.94 15.79 38.92
C ILE A 14 21.92 15.98 40.08
N ASP A 15 21.95 15.01 40.98
CA ASP A 15 22.86 14.88 42.13
C ASP A 15 23.06 13.39 42.45
N ASP A 16 23.70 13.07 43.57
CA ASP A 16 23.98 11.69 44.01
C ASP A 16 22.73 10.83 44.27
N VAL A 17 21.52 11.42 44.29
CA VAL A 17 20.27 10.74 44.67
C VAL A 17 19.21 10.80 43.58
N ARG A 18 19.18 11.87 42.76
CA ARG A 18 18.08 12.17 41.84
C ARG A 18 18.56 12.16 40.39
N VAL A 19 17.65 11.76 39.50
CA VAL A 19 17.90 11.69 38.05
C VAL A 19 16.75 12.31 37.27
N VAL A 20 17.05 12.86 36.09
CA VAL A 20 16.07 13.12 35.02
C VAL A 20 16.05 11.93 34.08
N THR A 21 14.88 11.35 33.82
CA THR A 21 14.77 10.16 32.97
C THR A 21 13.62 10.27 31.97
N ASN A 22 13.82 9.69 30.79
CA ASN A 22 12.75 9.58 29.80
C ASN A 22 11.81 8.40 30.12
N PHE A 23 10.52 8.56 29.80
CA PHE A 23 9.52 7.52 29.94
C PHE A 23 9.68 6.45 28.84
N SER A 24 10.48 5.42 29.10
CA SER A 24 10.57 4.25 28.23
C SER A 24 10.85 2.98 29.04
N SER A 25 9.91 2.03 28.98
CA SER A 25 10.07 0.70 29.58
C SER A 25 11.06 -0.20 28.82
N GLY A 26 11.44 0.16 27.58
CA GLY A 26 12.30 -0.66 26.73
C GLY A 26 11.67 -1.94 26.16
N ARG A 27 10.43 -2.28 26.52
CA ARG A 27 9.73 -3.51 26.08
C ARG A 27 9.70 -3.73 24.57
N PHE A 28 9.50 -2.67 23.79
CA PHE A 28 9.49 -2.81 22.33
C PHE A 28 10.90 -3.12 21.77
N GLY A 29 11.94 -2.48 22.30
CA GLY A 29 13.33 -2.82 21.96
C GLY A 29 13.70 -4.25 22.35
N ALA A 30 13.21 -4.74 23.50
CA ALA A 30 13.35 -6.15 23.87
C ALA A 30 12.63 -7.09 22.90
N ALA A 31 11.40 -6.76 22.48
CA ALA A 31 10.66 -7.55 21.49
C ALA A 31 11.42 -7.65 20.14
N ILE A 32 12.04 -6.56 19.70
CA ILE A 32 12.91 -6.54 18.50
C ILE A 32 14.12 -7.47 18.68
N ALA A 33 14.83 -7.34 19.81
CA ALA A 33 15.97 -8.20 20.13
C ALA A 33 15.60 -9.69 20.16
N ASN A 34 14.47 -10.02 20.77
CA ASN A 34 13.96 -11.40 20.87
C ASN A 34 13.58 -11.96 19.50
N GLU A 35 12.97 -11.15 18.61
CA GLU A 35 12.68 -11.55 17.24
C GLU A 35 13.95 -11.82 16.43
N LEU A 36 14.94 -10.93 16.50
CA LEU A 36 16.22 -11.09 15.81
C LEU A 36 16.92 -12.40 16.22
N VAL A 37 16.97 -12.70 17.52
CA VAL A 37 17.52 -13.95 18.03
C VAL A 37 16.73 -15.17 17.55
N ARG A 38 15.39 -15.08 17.47
CA ARG A 38 14.54 -16.15 16.90
C ARG A 38 14.86 -16.42 15.43
N ARG A 39 15.36 -15.43 14.70
CA ARG A 39 15.86 -15.54 13.31
C ARG A 39 17.34 -15.97 13.22
N GLY A 40 17.98 -16.31 14.34
CA GLY A 40 19.38 -16.73 14.38
C GLY A 40 20.40 -15.60 14.29
N VAL A 41 19.99 -14.35 14.55
CA VAL A 41 20.90 -13.19 14.61
C VAL A 41 21.54 -13.14 16.00
N GLU A 42 22.84 -12.88 16.06
CA GLU A 42 23.54 -12.59 17.33
C GLU A 42 23.22 -11.17 17.78
N VAL A 43 22.67 -10.99 18.98
CA VAL A 43 22.16 -9.68 19.43
C VAL A 43 22.87 -9.15 20.66
N ASP A 44 23.41 -7.94 20.53
CA ASP A 44 23.78 -7.04 21.61
C ASP A 44 22.61 -6.13 21.97
N LEU A 45 22.00 -6.32 23.14
CA LEU A 45 20.99 -5.41 23.67
C LEU A 45 21.64 -4.48 24.69
N LEU A 46 21.89 -3.24 24.26
CA LEU A 46 22.23 -2.14 25.15
C LEU A 46 20.94 -1.73 25.89
N ALA A 47 20.81 -2.11 27.16
CA ALA A 47 19.60 -1.97 27.96
C ALA A 47 19.75 -0.90 29.04
N GLY A 48 18.86 0.09 29.01
CA GLY A 48 18.72 1.07 30.09
C GLY A 48 18.26 0.42 31.39
N ARG A 49 18.53 1.07 32.54
CA ARG A 49 18.29 0.52 33.89
C ARG A 49 16.91 -0.13 34.07
N SER A 50 15.84 0.51 33.59
CA SER A 50 14.46 0.01 33.72
C SER A 50 14.21 -1.29 32.97
N LEU A 51 14.86 -1.53 31.83
CA LEU A 51 14.71 -2.77 31.08
C LEU A 51 15.61 -3.86 31.69
N ALA A 52 16.83 -3.49 32.08
CA ALA A 52 17.79 -4.40 32.68
C ALA A 52 17.32 -5.01 34.02
N SER A 53 16.34 -4.39 34.69
CA SER A 53 15.70 -4.91 35.90
C SER A 53 14.58 -5.94 35.63
N HIS A 54 14.23 -6.18 34.37
CA HIS A 54 13.16 -7.11 33.95
C HIS A 54 13.71 -8.15 32.96
N PRO A 55 14.60 -9.07 33.41
CA PRO A 55 15.21 -10.07 32.54
C PRO A 55 14.19 -11.02 31.90
N GLU A 56 12.99 -11.17 32.48
CA GLU A 56 11.91 -11.99 31.95
C GLU A 56 11.33 -11.48 30.62
N TRP A 57 11.60 -10.22 30.25
CA TRP A 57 11.21 -9.67 28.94
C TRP A 57 12.23 -9.95 27.83
N ILE A 58 13.39 -10.51 28.16
CA ILE A 58 14.53 -10.66 27.25
C ILE A 58 14.81 -12.16 27.05
N ASP A 59 14.93 -12.58 25.79
CA ASP A 59 15.31 -13.96 25.46
C ASP A 59 16.72 -14.26 26.03
N PRO A 60 16.93 -15.39 26.73
CA PRO A 60 18.21 -15.72 27.38
C PRO A 60 19.43 -15.75 26.44
N ARG A 61 19.23 -15.87 25.12
CA ARG A 61 20.31 -15.87 24.13
C ARG A 61 20.77 -14.44 23.75
N VAL A 62 20.05 -13.39 24.15
CA VAL A 62 20.44 -12.00 23.92
C VAL A 62 21.58 -11.62 24.87
N ARG A 63 22.67 -11.03 24.33
CA ARG A 63 23.75 -10.47 25.16
C ARG A 63 23.36 -9.09 25.66
N VAL A 64 23.12 -8.95 26.96
CA VAL A 64 22.69 -7.69 27.58
C VAL A 64 23.88 -6.90 28.09
N VAL A 65 24.00 -5.63 27.66
CA VAL A 65 24.96 -4.66 28.18
C VAL A 65 24.17 -3.51 28.80
N ARG A 66 24.43 -3.20 30.07
CA ARG A 66 23.65 -2.21 30.81
C ARG A 66 24.21 -0.80 30.59
N PHE A 67 23.32 0.18 30.46
CA PHE A 67 23.70 1.60 30.51
C PHE A 67 22.77 2.38 31.45
N GLY A 68 23.32 3.42 32.06
CA GLY A 68 22.61 4.32 32.95
C GLY A 68 22.31 5.68 32.33
N SER A 69 23.34 6.35 31.82
CA SER A 69 23.31 7.73 31.32
C SER A 69 23.60 7.81 29.82
N PHE A 70 23.47 9.00 29.23
CA PHE A 70 23.89 9.30 27.87
C PHE A 70 25.36 8.89 27.61
N ALA A 71 26.27 9.26 28.52
CA ALA A 71 27.70 9.00 28.35
C ALA A 71 28.02 7.50 28.40
N GLU A 72 27.37 6.75 29.29
CA GLU A 72 27.48 5.30 29.35
C GLU A 72 26.92 4.64 28.09
N LEU A 73 25.78 5.11 27.57
CA LEU A 73 25.20 4.61 26.32
C LEU A 73 26.14 4.87 25.13
N ASP A 74 26.74 6.05 25.01
CA ASP A 74 27.66 6.36 23.91
C ASP A 74 28.93 5.50 23.95
N THR A 75 29.45 5.25 25.16
CA THR A 75 30.59 4.35 25.39
C THR A 75 30.24 2.92 24.98
N ALA A 76 29.14 2.39 25.51
CA ALA A 76 28.67 1.03 25.18
C ALA A 76 28.35 0.89 23.69
N LEU A 77 27.79 1.92 23.05
CA LEU A 77 27.58 1.96 21.60
C LEU A 77 28.90 1.91 20.84
N THR A 78 29.92 2.65 21.28
CA THR A 78 31.24 2.66 20.63
C THR A 78 31.85 1.28 20.63
N GLU A 79 31.81 0.58 21.76
CA GLU A 79 32.32 -0.79 21.86
C GLU A 79 31.47 -1.76 21.03
N ALA A 80 30.15 -1.69 21.18
CA ALA A 80 29.23 -2.63 20.53
C ALA A 80 29.20 -2.51 19.01
N ILE A 81 29.62 -1.39 18.40
CA ILE A 81 29.65 -1.23 16.93
C ILE A 81 31.01 -1.55 16.30
N HIS A 82 31.99 -2.07 17.06
CA HIS A 82 33.30 -2.47 16.53
C HIS A 82 33.55 -3.98 16.73
N PRO A 83 33.67 -4.77 15.65
CA PRO A 83 33.54 -4.40 14.22
C PRO A 83 32.10 -3.98 13.87
N ALA A 84 31.87 -3.28 12.75
CA ALA A 84 30.52 -2.82 12.38
C ALA A 84 29.49 -3.98 12.35
N PRO A 85 28.30 -3.84 12.97
CA PRO A 85 27.24 -4.85 12.88
C PRO A 85 26.51 -4.73 11.54
N GLU A 86 25.86 -5.80 11.08
CA GLU A 86 24.98 -5.70 9.92
C GLU A 86 23.71 -4.90 10.23
N LEU A 87 23.21 -4.95 11.47
CA LEU A 87 22.00 -4.26 11.91
C LEU A 87 22.23 -3.39 13.15
N LEU A 88 21.68 -2.18 13.17
CA LEU A 88 21.71 -1.29 14.34
C LEU A 88 20.36 -0.62 14.56
N PHE A 89 19.72 -0.91 15.68
CA PHE A 89 18.42 -0.37 16.09
C PHE A 89 18.56 0.61 17.25
N MET A 90 18.22 1.88 16.99
CA MET A 90 18.31 2.96 17.96
C MET A 90 16.96 3.21 18.67
N ALA A 91 16.44 2.21 19.38
CA ALA A 91 15.13 2.24 20.02
C ALA A 91 15.13 2.80 21.47
N ALA A 92 16.29 3.15 22.03
CA ALA A 92 16.38 3.79 23.33
C ALA A 92 15.83 5.22 23.31
N ALA A 93 15.17 5.61 24.40
CA ALA A 93 14.72 6.99 24.63
C ALA A 93 15.87 7.80 25.25
N VAL A 94 16.75 8.32 24.40
CA VAL A 94 17.95 9.07 24.80
C VAL A 94 17.62 10.51 25.17
N SER A 95 18.13 10.98 26.31
CA SER A 95 17.96 12.34 26.82
C SER A 95 18.63 13.36 25.91
N ASP A 96 17.87 14.35 25.43
CA ASP A 96 18.40 15.46 24.63
C ASP A 96 19.21 16.47 25.46
N TYR A 97 19.04 16.44 26.79
CA TYR A 97 19.75 17.30 27.74
C TYR A 97 20.16 16.51 28.98
N SER A 98 21.28 16.89 29.58
CA SER A 98 21.74 16.40 30.88
C SER A 98 21.89 17.56 31.87
N PRO A 99 21.60 17.37 33.16
CA PRO A 99 21.89 18.38 34.18
C PRO A 99 23.38 18.75 34.20
N VAL A 100 23.68 19.99 34.58
CA VAL A 100 25.04 20.38 34.96
C VAL A 100 25.39 19.62 36.25
N PRO A 101 26.54 18.91 36.30
CA PRO A 101 26.88 18.09 37.46
C PRO A 101 26.90 18.88 38.77
N HIS A 102 26.30 18.32 39.82
CA HIS A 102 26.35 18.82 41.18
C HIS A 102 26.87 17.70 42.09
N GLU A 103 27.99 17.92 42.78
CA GLU A 103 28.53 16.97 43.74
C GLU A 103 27.74 17.04 45.06
N GLY A 104 27.38 15.89 45.61
CA GLY A 104 26.57 15.82 46.84
C GLY A 104 25.08 16.05 46.60
N LYS A 105 24.26 15.55 47.53
CA LYS A 105 22.81 15.75 47.52
C LYS A 105 22.48 17.24 47.72
N ILE A 106 21.75 17.83 46.78
CA ILE A 106 21.28 19.21 46.93
C ILE A 106 20.28 19.26 48.10
N SER A 107 20.46 20.23 49.00
CA SER A 107 19.62 20.41 50.18
C SER A 107 18.16 20.68 49.80
N SER A 108 17.23 20.12 50.60
CA SER A 108 15.79 20.37 50.48
C SER A 108 15.30 21.56 51.30
N ALA A 109 16.20 22.46 51.71
CA ALA A 109 15.87 23.62 52.53
C ALA A 109 15.30 24.81 51.74
N ALA A 110 15.49 24.83 50.42
CA ALA A 110 14.95 25.87 49.55
C ALA A 110 13.53 25.53 49.09
N ASP A 111 12.66 26.54 49.01
CA ASP A 111 11.28 26.41 48.52
C ASP A 111 11.23 26.08 47.01
N GLU A 112 12.27 26.44 46.26
CA GLU A 112 12.39 26.20 44.83
C GLU A 112 13.74 25.53 44.48
N LEU A 113 13.70 24.61 43.50
CA LEU A 113 14.89 23.96 42.95
C LEU A 113 15.03 24.27 41.46
N THR A 114 16.11 24.97 41.09
CA THR A 114 16.45 25.22 39.67
C THR A 114 17.53 24.25 39.20
N ILE A 115 17.28 23.56 38.07
CA ILE A 115 18.23 22.64 37.46
C ILE A 115 18.68 23.22 36.12
N HIS A 116 19.96 23.57 36.02
CA HIS A 116 20.57 23.97 34.75
C HIS A 116 20.90 22.73 33.91
N MET A 117 20.54 22.75 32.63
CA MET A 117 20.76 21.62 31.73
C MET A 117 21.63 22.01 30.53
N ARG A 118 22.45 21.07 30.04
CA ARG A 118 23.24 21.20 28.81
C ARG A 118 22.71 20.24 27.76
N ARG A 119 22.69 20.67 26.49
CA ARG A 119 22.24 19.83 25.38
C ARG A 119 23.26 18.74 25.08
N ASN A 120 22.80 17.50 24.92
CA ASN A 120 23.64 16.38 24.51
C ASN A 120 23.89 16.36 22.99
N PRO A 121 25.04 15.83 22.54
CA PRO A 121 25.30 15.56 21.14
C PRO A 121 24.26 14.61 20.52
N LYS A 122 24.00 14.75 19.22
CA LYS A 122 23.06 13.88 18.50
C LYS A 122 23.71 12.54 18.13
N LEU A 123 23.53 11.51 18.97
CA LEU A 123 24.10 10.17 18.77
C LEU A 123 23.77 9.60 17.37
N LEU A 124 22.49 9.51 17.02
CA LEU A 124 22.04 8.88 15.77
C LEU A 124 22.71 9.50 14.52
N GLY A 125 22.95 10.82 14.53
CA GLY A 125 23.59 11.52 13.40
C GLY A 125 25.06 11.14 13.19
N SER A 126 25.75 10.72 14.25
CA SER A 126 27.16 10.31 14.22
C SER A 126 27.37 8.85 13.82
N LEU A 127 26.35 8.00 13.98
CA LEU A 127 26.51 6.55 13.87
C LEU A 127 26.90 6.11 12.46
N ARG A 128 26.38 6.75 11.41
CA ARG A 128 26.72 6.40 10.03
C ARG A 128 28.23 6.48 9.75
N ASP A 129 28.91 7.48 10.32
CA ASP A 129 30.36 7.63 10.14
C ASP A 129 31.14 6.61 10.97
N ARG A 130 30.57 6.14 12.09
CA ARG A 130 31.19 5.16 13.00
C ARG A 130 31.05 3.71 12.50
N CYS A 131 29.89 3.34 11.94
CA CYS A 131 29.61 1.96 11.50
C CYS A 131 29.68 1.78 9.97
N GLY A 132 29.73 2.86 9.19
CA GLY A 132 29.81 2.80 7.73
C GLY A 132 28.48 2.48 7.04
N VAL A 133 28.52 2.37 5.71
CA VAL A 133 27.32 2.16 4.86
C VAL A 133 26.84 0.71 4.84
N GLY A 134 27.65 -0.24 5.32
CA GLY A 134 27.29 -1.67 5.39
C GLY A 134 26.28 -2.00 6.49
N THR A 135 26.22 -1.19 7.55
CA THR A 135 25.23 -1.36 8.63
C THR A 135 23.87 -0.82 8.22
N PHE A 136 22.83 -1.64 8.36
CA PHE A 136 21.45 -1.21 8.25
C PHE A 136 21.02 -0.47 9.53
N LEU A 137 20.96 0.86 9.44
CA LEU A 137 20.70 1.75 10.57
C LEU A 137 19.21 2.09 10.68
N VAL A 138 18.58 1.70 11.78
CA VAL A 138 17.17 1.96 12.10
C VAL A 138 17.07 3.01 13.21
N GLY A 139 16.49 4.16 12.88
CA GLY A 139 16.18 5.23 13.84
C GLY A 139 14.75 5.14 14.35
N PHE A 140 14.49 5.71 15.52
CA PHE A 140 13.15 5.78 16.12
C PHE A 140 12.73 7.23 16.38
N LYS A 141 11.44 7.51 16.24
CA LYS A 141 10.85 8.81 16.51
C LYS A 141 9.48 8.68 17.16
N LEU A 142 9.40 9.11 18.41
CA LEU A 142 8.17 9.28 19.16
C LEU A 142 7.75 10.76 19.12
N LEU A 143 6.52 11.03 18.68
CA LEU A 143 5.88 12.34 18.79
C LEU A 143 4.61 12.22 19.66
N SER A 144 3.93 13.33 19.91
CA SER A 144 2.72 13.33 20.74
C SER A 144 1.68 14.28 20.15
N ASN A 145 0.48 13.75 19.90
CA ASN A 145 -0.68 14.50 19.44
C ASN A 145 -0.44 15.25 18.11
N VAL A 146 0.19 14.57 17.16
CA VAL A 146 0.46 15.09 15.81
C VAL A 146 -0.40 14.38 14.76
N SER A 147 -0.44 14.94 13.54
CA SER A 147 -1.06 14.28 12.40
C SER A 147 -0.14 13.21 11.82
N ARG A 148 -0.70 12.30 11.01
CA ARG A 148 0.05 11.29 10.26
C ARG A 148 1.10 11.92 9.34
N GLU A 149 0.73 12.99 8.65
CA GLU A 149 1.56 13.70 7.68
C GLU A 149 2.79 14.31 8.38
N GLU A 150 2.57 14.93 9.55
CA GLU A 150 3.65 15.47 10.37
C GLU A 150 4.59 14.36 10.85
N LEU A 151 4.04 13.25 11.35
CA LEU A 151 4.82 12.10 11.81
C LEU A 151 5.73 11.54 10.71
N ILE A 152 5.19 11.36 9.50
CA ILE A 152 5.96 10.90 8.32
C ILE A 152 7.00 11.94 7.91
N ALA A 153 6.66 13.23 7.91
CA ALA A 153 7.57 14.30 7.54
C ALA A 153 8.78 14.38 8.49
N VAL A 154 8.55 14.22 9.80
CA VAL A 154 9.63 14.15 10.79
C VAL A 154 10.49 12.90 10.58
N GLY A 155 9.89 11.75 10.28
CA GLY A 155 10.63 10.53 9.95
C GLY A 155 11.54 10.70 8.73
N ARG A 156 11.02 11.27 7.64
CA ARG A 156 11.80 11.61 6.43
C ARG A 156 12.96 12.56 6.75
N ARG A 157 12.75 13.53 7.65
CA ARG A 157 13.83 14.42 8.12
C ARG A 157 14.91 13.65 8.88
N GLN A 158 14.54 12.75 9.81
CA GLN A 158 15.50 11.94 10.55
C GLN A 158 16.36 11.07 9.62
N ILE A 159 15.74 10.42 8.62
CA ILE A 159 16.46 9.61 7.64
C ILE A 159 17.54 10.42 6.93
N ARG A 160 17.17 11.62 6.42
CA ARG A 160 18.10 12.49 5.71
C ARG A 160 19.26 12.95 6.60
N THR A 161 18.98 13.41 7.82
CA THR A 161 20.01 13.95 8.72
C THR A 161 20.92 12.86 9.29
N ALA A 162 20.37 11.70 9.63
CA ALA A 162 21.13 10.58 10.18
C ALA A 162 21.74 9.67 9.12
N ARG A 163 21.38 9.84 7.86
CA ARG A 163 21.67 8.89 6.77
C ARG A 163 21.23 7.47 7.16
N ALA A 164 20.07 7.34 7.82
CA ALA A 164 19.52 6.06 8.27
C ALA A 164 18.87 5.29 7.12
N ASN A 165 18.74 3.97 7.26
CA ASN A 165 18.06 3.12 6.28
C ASN A 165 16.55 3.02 6.54
N LEU A 166 16.10 3.33 7.76
CA LEU A 166 14.71 3.25 8.16
C LEU A 166 14.46 4.18 9.36
N CYS A 167 13.30 4.82 9.41
CA CYS A 167 12.80 5.49 10.60
C CYS A 167 11.48 4.85 11.05
N VAL A 168 11.43 4.40 12.29
CA VAL A 168 10.23 3.93 12.95
C VAL A 168 9.59 5.12 13.66
N ALA A 169 8.45 5.57 13.15
CA ALA A 169 7.76 6.76 13.65
C ALA A 169 6.41 6.41 14.26
N ASN A 170 6.13 6.86 15.48
CA ASN A 170 4.87 6.59 16.17
C ASN A 170 4.43 7.78 17.04
N ASP A 171 3.13 7.88 17.30
CA ASP A 171 2.55 8.88 18.21
C ASP A 171 2.25 8.25 19.57
N LEU A 172 2.64 8.93 20.65
CA LEU A 172 2.41 8.49 22.03
C LEU A 172 0.92 8.28 22.33
N ARG A 173 0.02 9.09 21.76
CA ARG A 173 -1.43 8.99 21.95
C ARG A 173 -1.98 7.62 21.56
N ASP A 174 -1.38 7.00 20.54
CA ASP A 174 -1.91 5.78 19.93
C ASP A 174 -1.35 4.51 20.61
N LEU A 175 -0.37 4.67 21.50
CA LEU A 175 0.23 3.61 22.30
C LEU A 175 -0.59 3.33 23.56
N VAL A 176 -1.57 2.42 23.47
CA VAL A 176 -2.45 2.05 24.59
C VAL A 176 -2.25 0.59 24.97
N GLY A 177 -1.88 0.32 26.22
CA GLY A 177 -1.64 -1.04 26.72
C GLY A 177 -0.54 -1.74 25.92
N ASP A 178 -0.89 -2.84 25.24
CA ASP A 178 0.05 -3.54 24.36
C ASP A 178 -0.02 -3.16 22.88
N ARG A 179 -1.03 -2.38 22.49
CA ARG A 179 -1.21 -1.90 21.11
C ARG A 179 -0.07 -0.95 20.72
N HIS A 180 0.50 -1.13 19.53
CA HIS A 180 1.72 -0.46 19.10
C HIS A 180 1.71 0.00 17.62
N PRO A 181 0.79 0.89 17.22
CA PRO A 181 0.75 1.39 15.85
C PRO A 181 1.98 2.25 15.53
N LEU A 182 2.52 2.08 14.33
CA LEU A 182 3.68 2.84 13.85
C LEU A 182 3.70 2.97 12.32
N PHE A 183 4.55 3.87 11.84
CA PHE A 183 4.93 3.99 10.44
C PHE A 183 6.41 3.64 10.25
N LEU A 184 6.68 2.79 9.28
CA LEU A 184 8.03 2.47 8.81
C LEU A 184 8.34 3.39 7.63
N VAL A 185 9.05 4.48 7.90
CA VAL A 185 9.41 5.51 6.92
C VAL A 185 10.74 5.12 6.27
N THR A 186 10.77 5.14 4.94
CA THR A 186 11.90 4.68 4.12
C THR A 186 12.59 5.84 3.37
N PRO A 187 13.88 5.71 2.98
CA PRO A 187 14.63 6.75 2.27
C PRO A 187 14.05 7.16 0.92
N GLU A 188 13.39 6.23 0.23
CA GLU A 188 12.68 6.43 -1.03
C GLU A 188 11.34 7.18 -0.88
N GLY A 189 10.91 7.47 0.37
CA GLY A 189 9.71 8.26 0.64
C GLY A 189 8.48 7.44 1.06
N GLY A 190 8.53 6.10 0.97
CA GLY A 190 7.46 5.21 1.43
C GLY A 190 7.25 5.27 2.95
N ALA A 191 5.99 5.13 3.40
CA ALA A 191 5.62 5.11 4.80
C ALA A 191 4.61 3.98 5.06
N LEU A 192 5.11 2.84 5.55
CA LEU A 192 4.32 1.62 5.73
C LEU A 192 3.67 1.61 7.12
N ALA A 193 2.34 1.63 7.18
CA ALA A 193 1.62 1.50 8.44
C ALA A 193 1.72 0.06 8.96
N ARG A 194 1.98 -0.11 10.25
CA ARG A 194 1.88 -1.39 10.95
C ARG A 194 1.12 -1.17 12.25
N GLU A 195 0.27 -2.12 12.60
CA GLU A 195 -0.53 -2.11 13.82
C GLU A 195 -0.59 -3.53 14.38
N GLY A 196 -0.69 -3.64 15.70
CA GLY A 196 -0.73 -4.89 16.43
C GLY A 196 -0.19 -4.72 17.84
N THR A 197 0.10 -5.83 18.49
CA THR A 197 0.89 -5.89 19.73
C THR A 197 2.35 -5.50 19.48
N LYS A 198 3.12 -5.24 20.55
CA LYS A 198 4.57 -4.97 20.41
C LYS A 198 5.31 -6.13 19.75
N ALA A 199 4.88 -7.37 20.00
CA ALA A 199 5.51 -8.57 19.43
C ALA A 199 5.22 -8.71 17.93
N GLU A 200 3.96 -8.55 17.52
CA GLU A 200 3.56 -8.62 16.11
C GLU A 200 4.24 -7.51 15.30
N VAL A 201 4.26 -6.30 15.85
CA VAL A 201 4.89 -5.15 15.18
C VAL A 201 6.41 -5.27 15.14
N ALA A 202 7.05 -5.85 16.17
CA ALA A 202 8.47 -6.18 16.13
C ALA A 202 8.79 -7.23 15.06
N THR A 203 7.93 -8.23 14.91
CA THR A 203 8.03 -9.26 13.85
C THR A 203 7.99 -8.60 12.47
N ALA A 204 6.97 -7.78 12.21
CA ALA A 204 6.82 -7.08 10.93
C ALA A 204 7.99 -6.11 10.64
N LEU A 205 8.52 -5.45 11.67
CA LEU A 205 9.70 -4.58 11.54
C LEU A 205 10.95 -5.40 11.19
N VAL A 206 11.21 -6.50 11.89
CA VAL A 206 12.39 -7.35 11.63
C VAL A 206 12.30 -8.01 10.25
N ASP A 207 11.13 -8.49 9.84
CA ASP A 207 10.90 -9.01 8.49
C ASP A 207 11.28 -7.98 7.43
N LEU A 208 10.79 -6.74 7.57
CA LEU A 208 11.13 -5.66 6.65
C LEU A 208 12.64 -5.37 6.68
N VAL A 209 13.26 -5.27 7.85
CA VAL A 209 14.68 -4.94 7.97
C VAL A 209 15.57 -6.03 7.36
N LEU A 210 15.30 -7.31 7.64
CA LEU A 210 16.06 -8.42 7.09
C LEU A 210 15.89 -8.52 5.57
N MET A 211 14.65 -8.38 5.09
CA MET A 211 14.38 -8.32 3.65
C MET A 211 15.18 -7.20 2.99
N ARG A 212 15.12 -5.99 3.54
CA ARG A 212 15.81 -4.80 2.97
C ARG A 212 17.32 -4.78 3.17
N GLN A 213 17.85 -5.50 4.16
CA GLN A 213 19.29 -5.64 4.34
C GLN A 213 19.87 -6.62 3.30
N ALA A 214 19.08 -7.60 2.87
CA ALA A 214 19.47 -8.57 1.85
C ALA A 214 19.29 -8.06 0.41
N THR A 215 18.62 -6.92 0.19
CA THR A 215 18.34 -6.42 -1.16
C THR A 215 19.58 -5.90 -1.88
N THR A 216 19.58 -6.11 -3.19
CA THR A 216 20.69 -5.75 -4.05
C THR A 216 20.45 -4.41 -4.75
N TRP A 217 21.33 -3.45 -4.49
CA TRP A 217 21.26 -2.10 -5.04
C TRP A 217 22.25 -1.86 -6.17
N HIS A 218 21.89 -0.97 -7.09
CA HIS A 218 22.79 -0.47 -8.12
C HIS A 218 23.56 0.77 -7.64
N ARG A 219 24.83 0.88 -8.01
CA ARG A 219 25.70 2.02 -7.68
C ARG A 219 25.67 3.08 -8.78
N GLY A 220 25.44 4.33 -8.42
CA GLY A 220 25.52 5.45 -9.36
C GLY A 220 26.97 5.82 -9.71
N VAL A 221 27.29 5.92 -11.00
CA VAL A 221 28.56 6.37 -11.56
C VAL A 221 28.31 7.63 -12.39
N ARG A 222 29.20 8.63 -12.32
CA ARG A 222 29.15 9.80 -13.20
C ARG A 222 30.21 9.57 -14.28
N ASP A 223 29.80 9.64 -15.54
CA ASP A 223 30.68 9.53 -16.70
C ASP A 223 30.21 10.53 -17.76
N VAL A 224 31.15 11.18 -18.45
CA VAL A 224 30.91 12.43 -19.21
C VAL A 224 30.50 12.16 -20.66
N GLY A 225 30.45 10.91 -21.11
CA GLY A 225 29.99 10.55 -22.46
C GLY A 225 28.45 10.52 -22.58
N GLN A 226 27.88 11.37 -23.44
CA GLN A 226 26.46 11.30 -23.83
C GLN A 226 26.32 10.70 -25.23
N PRO A 227 25.48 9.67 -25.43
CA PRO A 227 24.94 9.40 -26.74
C PRO A 227 23.86 10.44 -27.09
N GLU A 228 23.83 10.90 -28.34
CA GLU A 228 22.75 11.74 -28.86
C GLU A 228 21.57 10.82 -29.26
N ASP A 229 20.53 10.77 -28.43
CA ASP A 229 19.23 10.18 -28.80
C ASP A 229 18.09 11.20 -28.63
N PRO A 230 17.94 12.14 -29.60
CA PRO A 230 16.89 13.16 -29.55
C PRO A 230 15.48 12.56 -29.59
N GLN A 231 15.29 11.43 -30.26
CA GLN A 231 13.99 10.78 -30.38
C GLN A 231 13.55 10.19 -29.05
N GLY A 232 14.44 9.45 -28.36
CA GLY A 232 14.17 8.93 -27.02
C GLY A 232 13.91 10.06 -26.01
N ARG A 233 14.61 11.19 -26.14
CA ARG A 233 14.40 12.36 -25.27
C ARG A 233 13.03 12.99 -25.49
N GLU A 234 12.60 13.15 -26.74
CA GLU A 234 11.27 13.66 -27.05
C GLU A 234 10.17 12.70 -26.57
N GLY A 235 10.39 11.38 -26.68
CA GLY A 235 9.49 10.38 -26.10
C GLY A 235 9.33 10.53 -24.59
N ALA A 236 10.44 10.69 -23.86
CA ALA A 236 10.40 10.95 -22.42
C ALA A 236 9.76 12.31 -22.07
N ALA A 237 10.05 13.35 -22.86
CA ALA A 237 9.46 14.67 -22.70
C ALA A 237 7.94 14.65 -22.90
N ARG A 238 7.45 13.86 -23.85
CA ARG A 238 6.02 13.64 -24.08
C ARG A 238 5.34 13.01 -22.87
N LEU A 239 5.92 11.93 -22.34
CA LEU A 239 5.41 11.29 -21.13
C LEU A 239 5.43 12.23 -19.93
N LEU A 240 6.48 13.05 -19.80
CA LEU A 240 6.60 14.06 -18.75
C LEU A 240 5.45 15.07 -18.82
N ARG A 241 5.16 15.62 -20.00
CA ARG A 241 4.04 16.56 -20.22
C ARG A 241 2.70 15.94 -19.85
N ILE A 242 2.40 14.73 -20.35
CA ILE A 242 1.15 14.01 -20.01
C ILE A 242 1.05 13.80 -18.49
N ALA A 243 2.15 13.41 -17.84
CA ALA A 243 2.19 13.16 -16.41
C ALA A 243 2.05 14.42 -15.56
N GLN A 244 2.58 15.56 -16.01
CA GLN A 244 2.39 16.86 -15.38
C GLN A 244 0.94 17.36 -15.55
N GLU A 245 0.42 17.36 -16.79
CA GLU A 245 -0.97 17.78 -17.08
C GLU A 245 -2.01 16.91 -16.37
N GLY A 246 -1.75 15.60 -16.28
CA GLY A 246 -2.58 14.65 -15.54
C GLY A 246 -2.34 14.65 -14.03
N GLY A 247 -1.49 15.54 -13.51
CA GLY A 247 -1.14 15.66 -12.10
C GLY A 247 -0.65 14.36 -11.46
N MET A 248 0.02 13.51 -12.25
CA MET A 248 0.52 12.19 -11.84
C MET A 248 1.86 12.27 -11.09
N LEU A 249 2.61 13.36 -11.26
CA LEU A 249 3.92 13.58 -10.65
C LEU A 249 3.82 14.68 -9.58
N GLY A 250 3.37 14.31 -8.38
CA GLY A 250 3.24 15.23 -7.25
C GLY A 250 4.54 15.37 -6.46
N GLY A 251 4.99 16.61 -6.24
CA GLY A 251 6.15 16.90 -5.39
C GLY A 251 7.44 16.24 -5.88
N LEU A 252 8.01 15.36 -5.07
CA LEU A 252 9.26 14.62 -5.36
C LEU A 252 9.03 13.19 -5.84
N ASP A 253 7.78 12.74 -5.85
CA ASP A 253 7.40 11.34 -6.04
C ASP A 253 7.05 11.05 -7.50
N GLY A 254 7.12 9.76 -7.87
CA GLY A 254 6.90 9.28 -9.22
C GLY A 254 8.00 9.67 -10.21
N ASN A 255 7.95 9.08 -11.40
CA ASN A 255 8.85 9.41 -12.48
C ASN A 255 8.34 8.88 -13.82
N VAL A 256 8.87 9.46 -14.90
CA VAL A 256 8.73 8.91 -16.25
C VAL A 256 10.08 8.55 -16.83
N SER A 257 10.08 7.57 -17.72
CA SER A 257 11.21 7.24 -18.57
C SER A 257 10.76 6.81 -19.97
N HIS A 258 11.72 6.87 -20.89
CA HIS A 258 11.59 6.36 -22.24
C HIS A 258 12.88 5.64 -22.63
N ARG A 259 12.74 4.51 -23.32
CA ARG A 259 13.85 3.76 -23.92
C ARG A 259 14.71 4.68 -24.80
N ALA A 260 16.02 4.54 -24.74
CA ALA A 260 16.95 5.28 -25.58
C ALA A 260 18.04 4.33 -26.09
N GLY A 261 18.44 4.42 -27.36
CA GLY A 261 19.31 3.43 -28.05
C GLY A 261 20.16 2.54 -27.12
N HIS A 262 21.23 3.10 -26.54
CA HIS A 262 21.97 2.49 -25.44
C HIS A 262 21.63 3.17 -24.10
N GLY A 263 20.52 2.79 -23.45
CA GLY A 263 20.11 3.28 -22.15
C GLY A 263 18.63 3.70 -22.08
N LEU A 264 18.37 4.77 -21.33
CA LEU A 264 17.05 5.37 -21.20
C LEU A 264 17.15 6.86 -20.83
N TRP A 265 16.16 7.63 -21.27
CA TRP A 265 15.89 8.97 -20.75
C TRP A 265 14.93 8.86 -19.58
N VAL A 266 15.24 9.51 -18.46
CA VAL A 266 14.45 9.41 -17.23
C VAL A 266 14.44 10.74 -16.48
N THR A 267 13.35 11.02 -15.78
CA THR A 267 13.32 12.20 -14.88
C THR A 267 14.29 12.04 -13.71
N PRO A 268 14.98 13.12 -13.30
CA PRO A 268 15.89 13.09 -12.16
C PRO A 268 15.17 12.87 -10.84
N ARG A 269 15.84 12.30 -9.84
CA ARG A 269 15.28 12.10 -8.49
C ARG A 269 15.52 13.31 -7.59
N GLN A 270 14.70 13.43 -6.54
CA GLN A 270 14.82 14.47 -5.50
C GLN A 270 14.71 15.90 -6.03
N VAL A 271 13.90 16.10 -7.06
CA VAL A 271 13.56 17.40 -7.64
C VAL A 271 12.05 17.51 -7.77
N GLU A 272 11.54 18.74 -7.80
CA GLU A 272 10.13 19.02 -8.02
C GLU A 272 9.75 18.69 -9.45
N LYS A 273 8.92 17.65 -9.63
CA LYS A 273 8.60 17.12 -10.97
C LYS A 273 7.75 18.06 -11.81
N ALA A 274 6.95 18.91 -11.17
CA ALA A 274 6.07 19.86 -11.85
C ALA A 274 6.84 20.96 -12.61
N ALA A 275 8.09 21.23 -12.24
CA ALA A 275 8.91 22.28 -12.84
C ALA A 275 9.86 21.78 -13.94
N LEU A 276 9.90 20.48 -14.20
CA LEU A 276 10.85 19.89 -15.15
C LEU A 276 10.43 20.15 -16.61
N GLY A 277 11.40 20.52 -17.42
CA GLY A 277 11.31 20.55 -18.88
C GLY A 277 12.10 19.41 -19.54
N PRO A 278 12.06 19.32 -20.89
CA PRO A 278 12.82 18.33 -21.66
C PRO A 278 14.34 18.37 -21.42
N ASP A 279 14.87 19.51 -20.98
CA ASP A 279 16.30 19.72 -20.73
C ASP A 279 16.78 19.21 -19.37
N ASP A 280 15.85 18.96 -18.46
CA ASP A 280 16.15 18.40 -17.15
C ASP A 280 16.20 16.86 -17.16
N LEU A 281 15.83 16.23 -18.27
CA LEU A 281 15.86 14.77 -18.42
C LEU A 281 17.30 14.24 -18.36
N VAL A 282 17.45 13.11 -17.67
CA VAL A 282 18.74 12.46 -17.48
C VAL A 282 18.84 11.26 -18.40
N HIS A 283 19.85 11.23 -19.27
CA HIS A 283 20.23 10.01 -19.96
C HIS A 283 21.02 9.11 -19.00
N ALA A 284 20.55 7.88 -18.82
CA ALA A 284 21.16 6.89 -17.94
C ALA A 284 21.44 5.58 -18.68
N VAL A 285 22.56 4.94 -18.34
CA VAL A 285 22.95 3.63 -18.86
C VAL A 285 23.13 2.68 -17.70
N VAL A 286 22.48 1.52 -17.78
CA VAL A 286 22.54 0.50 -16.73
C VAL A 286 23.46 -0.63 -17.19
N ASP A 287 24.46 -0.93 -16.35
CA ASP A 287 25.24 -2.15 -16.43
C ASP A 287 24.70 -3.12 -15.36
N PRO A 288 23.90 -4.13 -15.75
CA PRO A 288 23.32 -5.08 -14.80
C PRO A 288 24.37 -6.05 -14.24
N VAL A 289 25.49 -6.27 -14.94
CA VAL A 289 26.54 -7.20 -14.51
C VAL A 289 27.34 -6.58 -13.36
N HIS A 290 27.80 -5.34 -13.54
CA HIS A 290 28.54 -4.61 -12.52
C HIS A 290 27.63 -3.86 -11.54
N ARG A 291 26.31 -3.89 -11.77
CA ARG A 291 25.27 -3.21 -10.99
C ARG A 291 25.55 -1.71 -10.88
N THR A 292 25.82 -1.08 -12.01
CA THR A 292 26.08 0.37 -12.06
C THR A 292 25.09 1.11 -12.92
N VAL A 293 24.69 2.30 -12.47
CA VAL A 293 23.92 3.25 -13.28
C VAL A 293 24.82 4.43 -13.60
N THR A 294 25.20 4.55 -14.87
CA THR A 294 26.02 5.63 -15.39
C THR A 294 25.12 6.77 -15.86
N ARG A 295 25.51 8.01 -15.57
CA ARG A 295 24.80 9.22 -16.02
C ARG A 295 25.77 10.30 -16.45
N ALA A 296 25.33 11.14 -17.37
CA ALA A 296 26.11 12.26 -17.88
C ALA A 296 25.84 13.60 -17.18
N THR A 297 24.66 13.77 -16.58
CA THR A 297 24.26 15.04 -15.95
C THR A 297 24.66 15.09 -14.46
N GLU A 298 24.60 16.28 -13.88
CA GLU A 298 24.82 16.48 -12.44
C GLU A 298 23.73 15.74 -11.63
N HIS A 299 22.49 15.88 -12.08
CA HIS A 299 21.32 15.29 -11.44
C HIS A 299 21.38 13.77 -11.50
N LYS A 300 21.01 13.13 -10.39
CA LYS A 300 20.91 11.66 -10.35
C LYS A 300 19.60 11.23 -11.04
N PRO A 301 19.61 10.16 -11.86
CA PRO A 301 18.38 9.62 -12.44
C PRO A 301 17.47 9.08 -11.33
N SER A 302 16.25 8.70 -11.71
CA SER A 302 15.32 7.99 -10.81
C SER A 302 16.00 6.81 -10.11
N ILE A 303 15.55 6.48 -8.90
CA ILE A 303 16.02 5.27 -8.24
C ILE A 303 15.59 4.01 -9.00
N ASP A 304 14.46 4.09 -9.72
CA ASP A 304 13.87 2.98 -10.48
C ASP A 304 14.58 2.69 -11.80
N THR A 305 15.56 3.51 -12.20
CA THR A 305 16.25 3.38 -13.50
C THR A 305 16.76 1.96 -13.81
N PRO A 306 17.33 1.19 -12.87
CA PRO A 306 17.70 -0.20 -13.14
C PRO A 306 16.51 -1.11 -13.45
N VAL A 307 15.40 -0.92 -12.73
CA VAL A 307 14.16 -1.68 -12.94
C VAL A 307 13.54 -1.32 -14.29
N GLN A 308 13.55 -0.04 -14.64
CA GLN A 308 13.07 0.44 -15.94
C GLN A 308 13.88 -0.14 -17.10
N ASP A 309 15.21 -0.12 -16.99
CA ASP A 309 16.09 -0.76 -17.98
C ASP A 309 15.81 -2.26 -18.11
N LEU A 310 15.62 -2.97 -17.00
CA LEU A 310 15.27 -4.40 -17.03
C LEU A 310 13.92 -4.64 -17.72
N VAL A 311 12.91 -3.81 -17.44
CA VAL A 311 11.59 -3.87 -18.10
C VAL A 311 11.76 -3.65 -19.61
N TYR A 312 12.49 -2.62 -20.03
CA TYR A 312 12.74 -2.37 -21.45
C TYR A 312 13.47 -3.52 -22.15
N ARG A 313 14.46 -4.14 -21.50
CA ARG A 313 15.17 -5.31 -22.06
C ARG A 313 14.29 -6.55 -22.15
N SER A 314 13.41 -6.73 -21.18
CA SER A 314 12.52 -7.90 -21.09
C SER A 314 11.33 -7.79 -22.05
N PHE A 315 10.87 -6.57 -22.32
CA PHE A 315 9.64 -6.31 -23.07
C PHE A 315 9.89 -5.26 -24.16
N PRO A 316 10.32 -5.68 -25.37
CA PRO A 316 10.75 -4.77 -26.44
C PRO A 316 9.66 -3.83 -26.96
N ASP A 317 8.39 -4.21 -26.83
CA ASP A 317 7.25 -3.40 -27.26
C ASP A 317 6.88 -2.29 -26.27
N VAL A 318 7.49 -2.26 -25.08
CA VAL A 318 7.33 -1.17 -24.11
C VAL A 318 8.36 -0.08 -24.42
N ASN A 319 7.88 1.10 -24.80
CA ASN A 319 8.73 2.24 -25.18
C ASN A 319 8.83 3.30 -24.08
N GLY A 320 7.79 3.42 -23.25
CA GLY A 320 7.71 4.37 -22.15
C GLY A 320 7.34 3.71 -20.83
N LEU A 321 7.74 4.32 -19.71
CA LEU A 321 7.30 3.91 -18.39
C LEU A 321 6.86 5.13 -17.58
N ILE A 322 5.74 5.00 -16.88
CA ILE A 322 5.25 6.01 -15.93
C ILE A 322 5.06 5.31 -14.58
N HIS A 323 5.80 5.76 -13.57
CA HIS A 323 5.64 5.33 -12.19
C HIS A 323 4.94 6.42 -11.39
N VAL A 324 3.77 6.11 -10.83
CA VAL A 324 2.85 7.07 -10.21
C VAL A 324 2.27 6.53 -8.90
N HIS A 325 1.96 7.45 -7.98
CA HIS A 325 1.40 7.11 -6.67
C HIS A 325 -0.04 7.58 -6.49
N ASP A 326 -0.48 8.55 -7.31
CA ASP A 326 -1.82 9.12 -7.27
C ASP A 326 -2.45 9.11 -8.68
N ALA A 327 -2.94 7.94 -9.08
CA ALA A 327 -3.69 7.72 -10.32
C ALA A 327 -4.76 6.64 -10.11
N LEU A 328 -5.79 6.64 -10.96
CA LEU A 328 -6.77 5.56 -11.03
C LEU A 328 -6.36 4.60 -12.12
N VAL A 329 -6.08 3.36 -11.74
CA VAL A 329 -5.42 2.39 -12.63
C VAL A 329 -6.08 1.04 -12.48
N LEU A 330 -6.65 0.52 -13.57
CA LEU A 330 -7.17 -0.84 -13.63
C LEU A 330 -6.00 -1.81 -13.86
N PRO A 331 -5.57 -2.59 -12.85
CA PRO A 331 -4.37 -3.41 -12.96
C PRO A 331 -4.55 -4.52 -14.00
N THR A 332 -3.51 -4.70 -14.81
CA THR A 332 -3.21 -5.93 -15.54
C THR A 332 -2.80 -7.04 -14.57
N ALA A 333 -1.97 -6.70 -13.58
CA ALA A 333 -1.49 -7.62 -12.55
C ALA A 333 -1.11 -6.85 -11.27
N THR A 334 -0.82 -7.58 -10.20
CA THR A 334 -0.36 -7.03 -8.92
C THR A 334 0.85 -7.84 -8.44
N THR A 335 1.92 -7.16 -8.03
CA THR A 335 3.05 -7.83 -7.38
C THR A 335 2.61 -8.41 -6.03
N THR A 336 3.43 -9.24 -5.42
CA THR A 336 3.13 -9.92 -4.15
C THR A 336 4.04 -9.47 -3.00
N THR A 337 5.25 -9.00 -3.32
CA THR A 337 6.27 -8.62 -2.35
C THR A 337 6.55 -7.12 -2.46
N PRO A 338 6.63 -6.39 -1.34
CA PRO A 338 6.92 -4.96 -1.34
C PRO A 338 8.44 -4.72 -1.37
N TRP A 339 9.12 -5.13 -2.45
CA TRP A 339 10.55 -4.88 -2.59
C TRP A 339 10.85 -3.37 -2.65
N PRO A 340 12.04 -2.92 -2.20
CA PRO A 340 12.42 -1.52 -2.34
C PRO A 340 12.59 -1.14 -3.81
N CYS A 341 12.23 0.11 -4.11
CA CYS A 341 12.29 0.68 -5.46
C CYS A 341 13.71 0.66 -6.02
N GLY A 342 13.86 0.25 -7.28
CA GLY A 342 15.13 0.24 -7.99
C GLY A 342 16.06 -0.93 -7.64
N THR A 343 15.59 -1.89 -6.85
CA THR A 343 16.36 -3.09 -6.50
C THR A 343 16.29 -4.14 -7.60
N VAL A 344 17.27 -5.05 -7.62
CA VAL A 344 17.26 -6.19 -8.55
C VAL A 344 16.03 -7.07 -8.32
N GLU A 345 15.70 -7.31 -7.05
CA GLU A 345 14.61 -8.18 -6.63
C GLU A 345 13.24 -7.62 -7.06
N GLU A 346 13.03 -6.31 -6.97
CA GLU A 346 11.82 -5.65 -7.49
C GLU A 346 11.68 -5.88 -9.01
N GLY A 347 12.76 -5.63 -9.77
CA GLY A 347 12.74 -5.82 -11.21
C GLY A 347 12.43 -7.27 -11.62
N LEU A 348 13.01 -8.24 -10.90
CA LEU A 348 12.73 -9.67 -11.12
C LEU A 348 11.30 -10.04 -10.78
N GLU A 349 10.72 -9.49 -9.71
CA GLU A 349 9.31 -9.70 -9.39
C GLU A 349 8.38 -9.09 -10.44
N ILE A 350 8.65 -7.87 -10.90
CA ILE A 350 7.89 -7.21 -11.97
C ILE A 350 7.90 -8.10 -13.21
N GLY A 351 9.08 -8.56 -13.63
CA GLY A 351 9.23 -9.45 -14.78
C GLY A 351 8.42 -10.75 -14.61
N ARG A 352 8.54 -11.44 -13.47
CA ARG A 352 7.78 -12.67 -13.18
C ARG A 352 6.26 -12.43 -13.20
N THR A 353 5.81 -11.33 -12.59
CA THR A 353 4.39 -10.98 -12.49
C THR A 353 3.80 -10.72 -13.86
N LEU A 354 4.48 -9.93 -14.70
CA LEU A 354 4.03 -9.63 -16.05
C LEU A 354 4.06 -10.87 -16.97
N LEU A 355 5.10 -11.70 -16.89
CA LEU A 355 5.17 -12.97 -17.63
C LEU A 355 4.05 -13.94 -17.22
N GLY A 356 3.70 -13.99 -15.93
CA GLY A 356 2.53 -14.73 -15.44
C GLY A 356 1.23 -14.21 -16.08
N ALA A 357 1.01 -12.90 -16.03
CA ALA A 357 -0.16 -12.27 -16.65
C ALA A 357 -0.24 -12.53 -18.18
N ALA A 358 0.89 -12.54 -18.88
CA ALA A 358 0.92 -12.88 -20.30
C ALA A 358 0.53 -14.34 -20.55
N ARG A 359 1.07 -15.27 -19.77
CA ARG A 359 0.73 -16.70 -19.86
C ARG A 359 -0.75 -16.96 -19.61
N ASP A 360 -1.36 -16.21 -18.71
CA ASP A 360 -2.76 -16.34 -18.34
C ASP A 360 -3.69 -15.55 -19.30
N GLY A 361 -3.16 -15.00 -20.40
CA GLY A 361 -3.92 -14.26 -21.42
C GLY A 361 -4.33 -12.83 -21.01
N GLY A 362 -3.88 -12.36 -19.84
CA GLY A 362 -4.19 -11.03 -19.31
C GLY A 362 -3.38 -9.89 -19.94
N TRP A 363 -2.30 -10.21 -20.65
CA TRP A 363 -1.40 -9.24 -21.28
C TRP A 363 -0.79 -9.77 -22.59
N ASP A 364 -0.70 -8.90 -23.61
CA ASP A 364 -0.23 -9.23 -24.95
C ASP A 364 1.25 -8.87 -25.19
N GLY A 365 1.95 -8.35 -24.18
CA GLY A 365 3.35 -7.93 -24.27
C GLY A 365 3.56 -6.47 -24.68
N ALA A 366 2.51 -5.74 -25.08
CA ALA A 366 2.64 -4.37 -25.58
C ALA A 366 2.59 -3.31 -24.46
N GLY A 367 1.41 -3.10 -23.89
CA GLY A 367 1.18 -2.07 -22.86
C GLY A 367 0.57 -2.68 -21.61
N PHE A 368 0.97 -2.21 -20.43
CA PHE A 368 0.51 -2.77 -19.15
C PHE A 368 0.27 -1.70 -18.10
N ALA A 369 -0.51 -2.07 -17.09
CA ALA A 369 -0.62 -1.33 -15.84
C ALA A 369 -0.43 -2.30 -14.67
N LEU A 370 0.64 -2.13 -13.91
CA LEU A 370 1.03 -3.03 -12.83
C LEU A 370 0.84 -2.33 -11.49
N ARG A 371 0.15 -2.99 -10.55
CA ARG A 371 0.13 -2.54 -9.15
C ARG A 371 1.38 -3.04 -8.44
N LEU A 372 2.14 -2.11 -7.86
CA LEU A 372 3.25 -2.41 -6.97
C LEU A 372 2.71 -2.38 -5.52
N VAL A 373 2.79 -3.51 -4.82
CA VAL A 373 2.32 -3.60 -3.42
C VAL A 373 3.11 -2.62 -2.56
N ASP A 374 2.38 -1.83 -1.77
CA ASP A 374 2.90 -0.74 -0.93
C ASP A 374 3.68 0.36 -1.68
N HIS A 375 3.64 0.38 -3.02
CA HIS A 375 4.54 1.20 -3.82
C HIS A 375 3.95 1.72 -5.15
N GLY A 376 2.65 2.02 -5.18
CA GLY A 376 2.02 2.72 -6.31
C GLY A 376 1.82 1.87 -7.56
N TRP A 377 1.99 2.48 -8.73
CA TRP A 377 1.64 1.90 -10.03
C TRP A 377 2.76 2.10 -11.04
N LEU A 378 3.07 1.06 -11.81
CA LEU A 378 3.95 1.12 -12.97
C LEU A 378 3.16 0.89 -14.25
N ILE A 379 3.17 1.88 -15.14
CA ILE A 379 2.45 1.84 -16.42
C ILE A 379 3.49 1.70 -17.54
N GLY A 380 3.48 0.56 -18.23
CA GLY A 380 4.29 0.30 -19.42
C GLY A 380 3.57 0.77 -20.67
N VAL A 381 4.12 1.79 -21.32
CA VAL A 381 3.51 2.48 -22.46
C VAL A 381 4.11 1.97 -23.76
N HIS A 382 3.26 1.45 -24.65
CA HIS A 382 3.70 0.99 -25.95
C HIS A 382 3.94 2.15 -26.93
N SER A 383 3.06 3.15 -26.97
CA SER A 383 3.24 4.36 -27.81
C SER A 383 2.91 5.63 -27.01
N PRO A 384 3.92 6.45 -26.68
CA PRO A 384 3.73 7.75 -26.04
C PRO A 384 2.83 8.69 -26.85
N GLU A 385 2.91 8.67 -28.18
CA GLU A 385 2.09 9.51 -29.07
C GLU A 385 0.62 9.11 -28.99
N ARG A 386 0.36 7.82 -28.95
CA ARG A 386 -1.00 7.30 -28.78
C ARG A 386 -1.56 7.67 -27.42
N LEU A 387 -0.75 7.55 -26.37
CA LEU A 387 -1.14 7.93 -25.01
C LEU A 387 -1.48 9.43 -24.92
N GLU A 388 -0.69 10.28 -25.57
CA GLU A 388 -0.95 11.73 -25.64
C GLU A 388 -2.28 12.04 -26.34
N ARG A 389 -2.55 11.38 -27.48
CA ARG A 389 -3.83 11.51 -28.17
C ARG A 389 -5.00 11.10 -27.29
N ASP A 390 -4.89 9.97 -26.58
CA ASP A 390 -5.95 9.54 -25.65
C ASP A 390 -6.14 10.58 -24.54
N TRP A 391 -5.06 11.11 -23.97
CA TRP A 391 -5.14 12.15 -22.93
C TRP A 391 -5.91 13.37 -23.42
N HIS A 392 -5.55 13.93 -24.57
CA HIS A 392 -6.22 15.10 -25.13
C HIS A 392 -7.68 14.81 -25.50
N GLU A 393 -7.96 13.70 -26.19
CA GLU A 393 -9.32 13.31 -26.57
C GLU A 393 -10.23 13.18 -25.34
N VAL A 394 -9.77 12.43 -24.33
CA VAL A 394 -10.54 12.19 -23.11
C VAL A 394 -10.73 13.48 -22.31
N ARG A 395 -9.68 14.28 -22.15
CA ARG A 395 -9.72 15.55 -21.41
C ARG A 395 -10.66 16.55 -22.06
N ASP A 396 -10.57 16.72 -23.37
CA ASP A 396 -11.33 17.73 -24.09
C ASP A 396 -12.81 17.31 -24.17
N ALA A 397 -13.10 16.02 -24.37
CA ALA A 397 -14.46 15.49 -24.30
C ALA A 397 -15.09 15.63 -22.90
N TRP A 398 -14.31 15.41 -21.83
CA TRP A 398 -14.78 15.63 -20.46
C TRP A 398 -15.07 17.10 -20.17
N ARG A 399 -14.19 18.02 -20.59
CA ARG A 399 -14.40 19.47 -20.44
C ARG A 399 -15.68 19.89 -21.16
N GLN A 400 -15.85 19.46 -22.40
CA GLN A 400 -17.07 19.74 -23.18
C GLN A 400 -18.31 19.20 -22.47
N HIS A 401 -18.25 17.99 -21.90
CA HIS A 401 -19.34 17.41 -21.14
C HIS A 401 -19.70 18.24 -19.90
N LEU A 402 -18.70 18.63 -19.08
CA LEU A 402 -18.95 19.43 -17.87
C LEU A 402 -19.51 20.81 -18.19
N THR A 403 -18.95 21.51 -19.17
CA THR A 403 -19.49 22.81 -19.60
C THR A 403 -20.92 22.66 -20.10
N GLY A 404 -21.23 21.58 -20.84
CA GLY A 404 -22.57 21.28 -21.32
C GLY A 404 -23.61 21.02 -20.22
N VAL A 405 -23.19 20.60 -19.02
CA VAL A 405 -24.05 20.43 -17.84
C VAL A 405 -23.97 21.59 -16.84
N GLY A 406 -23.34 22.71 -17.24
CA GLY A 406 -23.29 23.94 -16.44
C GLY A 406 -22.25 23.95 -15.32
N PHE A 407 -21.25 23.05 -15.35
CA PHE A 407 -20.15 23.03 -14.39
C PHE A 407 -18.87 23.61 -15.00
N ASP A 408 -18.13 24.39 -14.20
CA ASP A 408 -16.82 24.88 -14.56
C ASP A 408 -15.76 23.77 -14.42
N PRO A 409 -15.15 23.29 -15.52
CA PRO A 409 -14.16 22.23 -15.47
C PRO A 409 -12.86 22.64 -14.75
N GLU A 410 -12.56 23.93 -14.62
CA GLU A 410 -11.32 24.43 -14.02
C GLU A 410 -11.31 24.32 -12.48
N LEU A 411 -12.46 23.98 -11.88
CA LEU A 411 -12.56 23.70 -10.44
C LEU A 411 -12.02 22.32 -10.04
N ALA A 412 -11.68 21.46 -11.01
CA ALA A 412 -11.21 20.11 -10.77
C ALA A 412 -9.72 19.95 -11.05
N THR A 413 -9.03 19.17 -10.22
CA THR A 413 -7.74 18.61 -10.61
C THR A 413 -7.96 17.28 -11.31
N LEU A 414 -7.46 17.14 -12.53
CA LEU A 414 -7.66 15.94 -13.34
C LEU A 414 -6.65 14.84 -12.98
N ARG A 415 -7.09 13.59 -13.13
CA ARG A 415 -6.30 12.37 -13.08
C ARG A 415 -6.74 11.43 -14.19
N PRO A 416 -5.84 10.91 -15.03
CA PRO A 416 -6.19 9.88 -15.99
C PRO A 416 -6.67 8.59 -15.30
N ILE A 417 -7.66 7.93 -15.90
CA ILE A 417 -8.03 6.55 -15.60
C ILE A 417 -7.36 5.65 -16.63
N PHE A 418 -6.46 4.78 -16.16
CA PHE A 418 -5.75 3.84 -17.02
C PHE A 418 -6.41 2.48 -17.08
N GLU A 419 -6.45 1.92 -18.28
CA GLU A 419 -6.59 0.48 -18.50
C GLU A 419 -5.42 0.03 -19.38
N ARG A 420 -4.50 -0.76 -18.81
CA ARG A 420 -3.19 -1.01 -19.40
C ARG A 420 -2.48 0.33 -19.70
N ASP A 421 -2.09 0.56 -20.95
CA ASP A 421 -1.45 1.80 -21.42
C ASP A 421 -2.41 2.74 -22.15
N ARG A 422 -3.72 2.59 -21.94
CA ARG A 422 -4.76 3.43 -22.53
C ARG A 422 -5.35 4.35 -21.47
N ILE A 423 -5.58 5.61 -21.82
CA ILE A 423 -6.39 6.51 -20.99
C ILE A 423 -7.84 6.37 -21.45
N ILE A 424 -8.69 5.84 -20.57
CA ILE A 424 -10.08 5.50 -20.88
C ILE A 424 -11.09 6.48 -20.29
N GLY A 425 -10.63 7.37 -19.41
CA GLY A 425 -11.47 8.32 -18.68
C GLY A 425 -10.65 9.23 -17.75
N LEU A 426 -11.37 10.00 -16.94
CA LEU A 426 -10.82 10.91 -15.94
C LEU A 426 -11.43 10.68 -14.57
N GLY A 427 -10.57 10.70 -13.56
CA GLY A 427 -10.93 11.09 -12.20
C GLY A 427 -10.76 12.60 -12.06
N ALA A 428 -11.81 13.29 -11.64
CA ALA A 428 -11.80 14.70 -11.30
C ALA A 428 -11.82 14.83 -9.77
N ARG A 429 -10.75 15.36 -9.19
CA ARG A 429 -10.65 15.62 -7.76
C ARG A 429 -11.11 17.04 -7.46
N PHE A 430 -12.07 17.18 -6.56
CA PHE A 430 -12.62 18.44 -6.09
C PHE A 430 -12.30 18.63 -4.62
N VAL A 431 -12.09 19.87 -4.19
CA VAL A 431 -12.06 20.24 -2.77
C VAL A 431 -13.35 21.00 -2.48
N ILE A 432 -14.23 20.41 -1.67
CA ILE A 432 -15.54 20.97 -1.33
C ILE A 432 -15.61 21.07 0.19
N ASP A 433 -15.85 22.27 0.73
CA ASP A 433 -15.84 22.55 2.18
C ASP A 433 -14.58 22.03 2.91
N GLY A 434 -13.41 22.08 2.25
CA GLY A 434 -12.15 21.60 2.81
C GLY A 434 -11.97 20.07 2.82
N GLN A 435 -12.90 19.32 2.21
CA GLN A 435 -12.76 17.87 2.01
C GLN A 435 -12.56 17.52 0.54
N GLU A 436 -11.72 16.51 0.31
CA GLU A 436 -11.50 15.98 -1.03
C GLU A 436 -12.59 14.98 -1.43
N ALA A 437 -13.12 15.13 -2.64
CA ALA A 437 -14.04 14.17 -3.22
C ALA A 437 -13.74 13.95 -4.71
N TRP A 438 -14.00 12.73 -5.19
CA TRP A 438 -13.69 12.31 -6.55
C TRP A 438 -14.94 12.20 -7.40
N SER A 439 -14.90 12.64 -8.65
CA SER A 439 -15.88 12.23 -9.65
C SER A 439 -15.15 11.42 -10.71
N THR A 440 -15.77 10.35 -11.22
CA THR A 440 -15.19 9.57 -12.31
C THR A 440 -16.04 9.69 -13.56
N TRP A 441 -15.36 9.76 -14.69
CA TRP A 441 -15.98 9.84 -16.00
C TRP A 441 -15.23 8.97 -16.98
N LEU A 442 -15.93 8.03 -17.61
CA LEU A 442 -15.39 7.24 -18.70
C LEU A 442 -15.82 7.86 -20.03
N HIS A 443 -14.88 7.91 -20.98
CA HIS A 443 -15.17 8.33 -22.33
C HIS A 443 -16.24 7.40 -22.95
N PRO A 444 -17.22 7.91 -23.72
CA PRO A 444 -18.33 7.10 -24.24
C PRO A 444 -17.91 5.80 -24.92
N ARG A 445 -16.80 5.81 -25.67
CA ARG A 445 -16.25 4.63 -26.37
C ARG A 445 -15.80 3.50 -25.43
N HIS A 446 -15.57 3.78 -24.15
CA HIS A 446 -15.12 2.83 -23.13
C HIS A 446 -16.24 2.45 -22.15
N ARG A 447 -17.47 2.89 -22.38
CA ARG A 447 -18.63 2.50 -21.56
C ARG A 447 -19.19 1.15 -22.04
N GLY A 448 -19.72 0.37 -21.11
CA GLY A 448 -20.45 -0.87 -21.43
C GLY A 448 -19.66 -2.18 -21.30
N ALA A 449 -18.31 -2.13 -21.22
CA ALA A 449 -17.46 -3.32 -21.05
C ALA A 449 -17.02 -3.57 -19.59
N GLY A 450 -17.77 -3.04 -18.62
CA GLY A 450 -17.52 -3.28 -17.19
C GLY A 450 -16.39 -2.46 -16.57
N GLN A 451 -15.69 -1.59 -17.33
CA GLN A 451 -14.65 -0.69 -16.78
C GLN A 451 -15.19 0.18 -15.65
N GLY A 452 -16.39 0.74 -15.79
CA GLY A 452 -16.97 1.61 -14.77
C GLY A 452 -17.17 0.90 -13.43
N GLU A 453 -17.54 -0.38 -13.45
CA GLU A 453 -17.65 -1.19 -12.23
C GLU A 453 -16.28 -1.42 -11.60
N ARG A 454 -15.27 -1.77 -12.41
CA ARG A 454 -13.90 -1.98 -11.91
C ARG A 454 -13.29 -0.70 -11.31
N VAL A 455 -13.52 0.47 -11.93
CA VAL A 455 -13.07 1.76 -11.38
C VAL A 455 -13.71 2.02 -10.03
N VAL A 456 -15.00 1.72 -9.88
CA VAL A 456 -15.72 1.94 -8.62
C VAL A 456 -15.28 0.95 -7.55
N ASP A 457 -15.05 -0.31 -7.91
CA ASP A 457 -14.49 -1.32 -7.00
C ASP A 457 -13.09 -0.90 -6.50
N GLN A 458 -12.26 -0.34 -7.39
CA GLN A 458 -10.97 0.22 -7.01
C GLN A 458 -11.09 1.39 -6.03
N LEU A 459 -11.96 2.37 -6.33
CA LEU A 459 -12.19 3.51 -5.43
C LEU A 459 -12.68 3.06 -4.05
N ALA A 460 -13.54 2.04 -4.00
CA ALA A 460 -14.00 1.44 -2.75
C ALA A 460 -12.84 0.79 -1.99
N ALA A 461 -12.00 0.01 -2.66
CA ALA A 461 -10.82 -0.62 -2.06
C ALA A 461 -9.80 0.41 -1.54
N GLU A 462 -9.64 1.53 -2.24
CA GLU A 462 -8.75 2.64 -1.86
C GLU A 462 -9.37 3.62 -0.87
N ARG A 463 -10.62 3.37 -0.42
CA ARG A 463 -11.35 4.23 0.53
C ARG A 463 -11.53 5.68 0.06
N ARG A 464 -11.62 5.92 -1.25
CA ARG A 464 -11.83 7.27 -1.80
C ARG A 464 -13.31 7.61 -1.85
N SER A 465 -13.71 8.75 -1.29
CA SER A 465 -15.08 9.27 -1.39
C SER A 465 -15.37 9.79 -2.79
N LEU A 466 -16.62 9.65 -3.21
CA LEU A 466 -17.13 10.11 -4.50
C LEU A 466 -18.03 11.34 -4.34
N VAL A 467 -18.08 12.18 -5.38
CA VAL A 467 -19.04 13.27 -5.52
C VAL A 467 -19.84 13.07 -6.81
N ALA A 468 -21.15 13.23 -6.69
CA ALA A 468 -22.09 13.24 -7.81
C ALA A 468 -23.03 14.44 -7.69
N GLY A 469 -23.65 14.85 -8.80
CA GLY A 469 -24.72 15.86 -8.75
C GLY A 469 -25.94 15.34 -7.97
N ASP A 470 -26.61 16.21 -7.22
CA ASP A 470 -27.72 15.83 -6.32
C ASP A 470 -28.93 15.21 -7.06
N ALA A 471 -29.15 15.62 -8.32
CA ALA A 471 -30.20 15.08 -9.20
C ALA A 471 -29.69 13.96 -10.15
N CYS A 472 -28.46 13.49 -9.97
CA CYS A 472 -27.88 12.51 -10.87
C CYS A 472 -28.37 11.10 -10.53
N ALA A 473 -29.00 10.41 -11.49
CA ALA A 473 -29.46 9.02 -11.34
C ALA A 473 -28.33 8.03 -10.98
N VAL A 474 -27.06 8.45 -11.04
CA VAL A 474 -25.91 7.65 -10.61
C VAL A 474 -25.89 7.39 -9.10
N THR A 475 -26.56 8.20 -8.28
CA THR A 475 -26.56 8.03 -6.82
C THR A 475 -27.20 6.72 -6.40
N ASP A 476 -28.29 6.33 -7.06
CA ASP A 476 -28.97 5.05 -6.83
C ASP A 476 -28.07 3.88 -7.23
N TRP A 477 -27.33 4.03 -8.32
CA TRP A 477 -26.36 3.04 -8.80
C TRP A 477 -25.22 2.78 -7.79
N TYR A 478 -24.76 3.83 -7.09
CA TYR A 478 -23.77 3.72 -6.02
C TYR A 478 -24.36 3.15 -4.72
N ALA A 479 -25.55 3.60 -4.34
CA ALA A 479 -26.26 3.09 -3.16
C ALA A 479 -26.55 1.59 -3.27
N GLU A 480 -26.95 1.10 -4.44
CA GLU A 480 -27.10 -0.34 -4.73
C GLU A 480 -25.80 -1.14 -4.53
N ARG A 481 -24.64 -0.46 -4.51
CA ARG A 481 -23.30 -1.05 -4.31
C ARG A 481 -22.74 -0.79 -2.91
N GLY A 482 -23.59 -0.38 -1.97
CA GLY A 482 -23.23 -0.18 -0.56
C GLY A 482 -22.48 1.13 -0.27
N TRP A 483 -22.37 2.03 -1.25
CA TRP A 483 -21.89 3.39 -0.98
C TRP A 483 -22.94 4.15 -0.20
N ARG A 484 -22.51 4.92 0.79
CA ARG A 484 -23.42 5.65 1.67
C ARG A 484 -23.37 7.14 1.36
N THR A 485 -24.53 7.74 1.22
CA THR A 485 -24.66 9.19 1.21
C THR A 485 -24.27 9.72 2.58
N GLU A 486 -23.11 10.37 2.66
CA GLU A 486 -22.62 10.97 3.90
C GLU A 486 -23.19 12.38 4.06
N ARG A 487 -23.20 13.16 2.97
CA ARG A 487 -23.60 14.56 3.00
C ARG A 487 -24.22 14.98 1.68
N ARG A 488 -25.28 15.81 1.75
CA ARG A 488 -25.81 16.55 0.60
C ARG A 488 -25.41 18.01 0.75
N LEU A 489 -24.85 18.55 -0.33
CA LEU A 489 -24.42 19.93 -0.49
C LEU A 489 -25.28 20.55 -1.60
N SER A 490 -25.38 21.87 -1.65
CA SER A 490 -26.19 22.53 -2.69
C SER A 490 -25.72 22.14 -4.09
N GLY A 491 -26.48 21.27 -4.77
CA GLY A 491 -26.18 20.75 -6.11
C GLY A 491 -25.31 19.48 -6.17
N ALA A 492 -24.80 18.95 -5.06
CA ALA A 492 -23.93 17.76 -5.04
C ALA A 492 -24.17 16.83 -3.84
N VAL A 493 -23.80 15.56 -3.98
CA VAL A 493 -23.83 14.57 -2.92
C VAL A 493 -22.47 13.91 -2.76
N VAL A 494 -22.00 13.78 -1.52
CA VAL A 494 -20.78 13.06 -1.16
C VAL A 494 -21.15 11.65 -0.74
N LEU A 495 -20.58 10.68 -1.44
CA LEU A 495 -20.77 9.25 -1.26
C LEU A 495 -19.49 8.66 -0.66
N THR A 496 -19.62 8.03 0.51
CA THR A 496 -18.50 7.30 1.13
C THR A 496 -18.50 5.85 0.68
N PRO A 497 -17.31 5.26 0.49
CA PRO A 497 -17.20 3.86 0.11
C PRO A 497 -17.80 2.96 1.19
N PRO A 498 -18.26 1.75 0.82
CA PRO A 498 -18.75 0.76 1.77
C PRO A 498 -17.74 0.57 2.90
N THR A 499 -18.22 0.46 4.15
CA THR A 499 -17.31 0.18 5.27
C THR A 499 -16.80 -1.25 5.11
N LEU A 500 -15.53 -1.48 4.71
CA LEU A 500 -14.85 -2.73 5.09
C LEU A 500 -14.83 -2.71 6.61
N ARG A 501 -15.69 -3.52 7.21
CA ARG A 501 -15.64 -3.79 8.64
C ARG A 501 -14.87 -5.09 8.82
N ASP A 502 -14.05 -5.13 9.85
CA ASP A 502 -13.31 -6.33 10.24
C ASP A 502 -14.15 -7.26 11.12
N ASP A 503 -15.37 -6.85 11.47
CA ASP A 503 -16.36 -7.62 12.22
C ASP A 503 -17.46 -8.24 11.33
N LEU A 504 -17.21 -8.34 10.03
CA LEU A 504 -18.12 -9.03 9.12
C LEU A 504 -18.07 -10.55 9.37
N ILE A 505 -19.24 -11.17 9.44
CA ILE A 505 -19.36 -12.62 9.56
C ILE A 505 -18.97 -13.25 8.21
N PRO A 506 -17.94 -14.12 8.14
CA PRO A 506 -17.59 -14.83 6.92
C PRO A 506 -18.72 -15.79 6.50
N ALA A 507 -19.04 -15.80 5.22
CA ALA A 507 -20.08 -16.62 4.64
C ALA A 507 -19.69 -17.08 3.23
N ALA A 508 -20.29 -18.17 2.76
CA ALA A 508 -20.16 -18.63 1.39
C ALA A 508 -21.54 -18.84 0.75
N SER A 509 -21.63 -18.64 -0.56
CA SER A 509 -22.84 -18.93 -1.32
C SER A 509 -22.54 -19.50 -2.69
N VAL A 510 -23.48 -20.26 -3.25
CA VAL A 510 -23.27 -21.09 -4.45
C VAL A 510 -24.13 -20.65 -5.61
N CYS A 511 -23.48 -20.16 -6.67
CA CYS A 511 -24.11 -20.02 -7.97
C CYS A 511 -23.96 -21.35 -8.72
N LEU A 512 -24.93 -22.24 -8.54
CA LEU A 512 -24.98 -23.52 -9.25
C LEU A 512 -25.67 -23.34 -10.60
N MET A 513 -25.00 -23.76 -11.68
CA MET A 513 -25.50 -23.62 -13.04
C MET A 513 -25.33 -24.90 -13.85
N ASP A 514 -26.26 -25.12 -14.77
CA ASP A 514 -26.13 -26.12 -15.83
C ASP A 514 -25.75 -25.42 -17.13
N PRO A 515 -24.48 -25.55 -17.59
CA PRO A 515 -24.01 -24.88 -18.79
C PRO A 515 -24.70 -25.38 -20.06
N LEU A 516 -25.26 -26.59 -20.07
CA LEU A 516 -25.93 -27.15 -21.26
C LEU A 516 -27.33 -26.56 -21.45
N SER A 517 -28.12 -26.46 -20.38
CA SER A 517 -29.47 -25.87 -20.44
C SER A 517 -29.51 -24.36 -20.25
N GLY A 518 -28.41 -23.75 -19.79
CA GLY A 518 -28.34 -22.31 -19.50
C GLY A 518 -29.20 -21.89 -18.30
N ARG A 519 -29.44 -22.82 -17.37
CA ARG A 519 -30.24 -22.59 -16.17
C ARG A 519 -29.37 -22.40 -14.94
N VAL A 520 -29.89 -21.63 -13.99
CA VAL A 520 -29.24 -21.34 -12.71
C VAL A 520 -30.20 -21.62 -11.56
N LEU A 521 -29.67 -22.17 -10.48
CA LEU A 521 -30.42 -22.40 -9.26
C LEU A 521 -30.49 -21.11 -8.45
N VAL A 522 -31.70 -20.67 -8.12
CA VAL A 522 -31.94 -19.53 -7.22
C VAL A 522 -32.99 -19.93 -6.20
N GLY A 523 -32.91 -19.39 -4.99
CA GLY A 523 -33.89 -19.68 -3.96
C GLY A 523 -34.51 -18.44 -3.34
N ARG A 524 -35.77 -18.57 -2.94
CA ARG A 524 -36.52 -17.54 -2.25
C ARG A 524 -36.42 -17.76 -0.75
N ARG A 525 -35.80 -16.81 -0.05
CA ARG A 525 -35.56 -16.91 1.40
C ARG A 525 -36.87 -16.86 2.18
N LYS A 526 -36.98 -17.71 3.19
CA LYS A 526 -38.12 -17.79 4.13
C LYS A 526 -37.82 -17.18 5.50
N THR A 527 -36.56 -16.91 5.79
CA THR A 527 -36.08 -16.43 7.09
C THR A 527 -35.58 -14.99 7.04
N ARG A 528 -35.75 -14.25 8.16
CA ARG A 528 -35.19 -12.90 8.37
C ARG A 528 -33.66 -12.96 8.47
N PRO A 529 -32.91 -11.88 8.13
CA PRO A 529 -33.35 -10.52 7.80
C PRO A 529 -33.75 -10.27 6.34
N TRP A 530 -33.83 -11.30 5.49
CA TRP A 530 -34.07 -11.16 4.04
C TRP A 530 -35.25 -11.99 3.54
N GLU A 531 -36.27 -12.14 4.38
CA GLU A 531 -37.48 -12.90 4.07
C GLU A 531 -38.12 -12.38 2.77
N GLY A 532 -38.40 -13.30 1.84
CA GLY A 532 -38.96 -13.01 0.53
C GLY A 532 -37.96 -12.59 -0.56
N PHE A 533 -36.68 -12.34 -0.23
CA PHE A 533 -35.65 -12.02 -1.22
C PHE A 533 -35.18 -13.28 -1.96
N TRP A 534 -34.91 -13.12 -3.26
CA TRP A 534 -34.19 -14.12 -4.05
C TRP A 534 -32.70 -14.09 -3.74
N ALA A 535 -32.10 -15.24 -3.46
CA ALA A 535 -30.68 -15.40 -3.19
C ALA A 535 -30.13 -16.73 -3.74
N PHE A 536 -28.81 -16.84 -3.84
CA PHE A 536 -28.17 -18.14 -3.99
C PHE A 536 -28.17 -18.87 -2.66
N PRO A 537 -28.16 -20.22 -2.67
CA PRO A 537 -27.97 -20.99 -1.46
C PRO A 537 -26.67 -20.62 -0.76
N GLY A 538 -26.66 -20.51 0.56
CA GLY A 538 -25.45 -20.13 1.29
C GLY A 538 -25.66 -19.64 2.71
N GLY A 539 -24.61 -19.77 3.50
CA GLY A 539 -24.61 -19.46 4.93
C GLY A 539 -23.22 -19.18 5.47
N LYS A 540 -23.09 -19.24 6.79
CA LYS A 540 -21.88 -18.83 7.52
C LYS A 540 -20.79 -19.89 7.38
N ILE A 541 -19.55 -19.45 7.25
CA ILE A 541 -18.39 -20.36 7.31
C ILE A 541 -18.19 -20.76 8.77
N GLU A 542 -18.20 -22.07 9.04
CA GLU A 542 -17.95 -22.59 10.38
C GLU A 542 -16.45 -22.70 10.68
N PRO A 543 -16.04 -22.68 11.97
CA PRO A 543 -14.63 -22.82 12.33
C PRO A 543 -14.00 -24.11 11.78
N GLY A 544 -13.00 -23.95 10.92
CA GLY A 544 -12.27 -25.08 10.31
C GLY A 544 -12.73 -25.46 8.90
N GLU A 545 -13.83 -24.88 8.39
CA GLU A 545 -14.27 -25.09 7.01
C GLU A 545 -13.52 -24.17 6.03
N THR A 546 -13.27 -24.70 4.82
CA THR A 546 -12.93 -23.88 3.65
C THR A 546 -14.19 -23.29 3.02
N VAL A 547 -14.02 -22.24 2.21
CA VAL A 547 -15.12 -21.61 1.45
C VAL A 547 -15.88 -22.64 0.61
N MET A 548 -15.17 -23.57 -0.04
CA MET A 548 -15.78 -24.58 -0.90
C MET A 548 -16.59 -25.60 -0.10
N GLU A 549 -16.06 -26.04 1.05
CA GLU A 549 -16.77 -26.96 1.94
C GLU A 549 -18.06 -26.33 2.47
N THR A 550 -18.00 -25.07 2.95
CA THR A 550 -19.19 -24.33 3.37
C THR A 550 -20.20 -24.19 2.23
N ALA A 551 -19.74 -23.81 1.02
CA ALA A 551 -20.58 -23.69 -0.15
C ALA A 551 -21.35 -24.98 -0.47
N LEU A 552 -20.65 -26.11 -0.54
CA LEU A 552 -21.25 -27.40 -0.85
C LEU A 552 -22.20 -27.88 0.26
N ARG A 553 -21.85 -27.68 1.53
CA ARG A 553 -22.71 -28.00 2.67
C ARG A 553 -24.02 -27.23 2.61
N GLU A 554 -23.94 -25.91 2.46
CA GLU A 554 -25.12 -25.04 2.42
C GLU A 554 -26.01 -25.35 1.21
N LEU A 555 -25.42 -25.71 0.06
CA LEU A 555 -26.18 -26.18 -1.11
C LEU A 555 -26.97 -27.47 -0.79
N GLU A 556 -26.32 -28.46 -0.16
CA GLU A 556 -26.96 -29.73 0.21
C GLU A 556 -28.04 -29.51 1.29
N GLU A 557 -27.77 -28.71 2.32
CA GLU A 557 -28.70 -28.41 3.41
C GLU A 557 -29.93 -27.63 2.93
N GLU A 558 -29.72 -26.59 2.11
CA GLU A 558 -30.82 -25.72 1.69
C GLU A 558 -31.64 -26.27 0.53
N THR A 559 -31.06 -27.16 -0.29
CA THR A 559 -31.68 -27.61 -1.56
C THR A 559 -31.73 -29.12 -1.76
N GLY A 560 -31.08 -29.91 -0.90
CA GLY A 560 -30.94 -31.36 -1.07
C GLY A 560 -30.07 -31.80 -2.25
N ILE A 561 -29.43 -30.86 -2.95
CA ILE A 561 -28.61 -31.17 -4.12
C ILE A 561 -27.17 -31.41 -3.67
N ARG A 562 -26.72 -32.65 -3.88
CA ARG A 562 -25.31 -33.05 -3.73
C ARG A 562 -24.74 -33.47 -5.08
N PRO A 563 -23.89 -32.65 -5.72
CA PRO A 563 -23.36 -32.97 -7.03
C PRO A 563 -22.24 -34.03 -6.93
N ASP A 564 -22.33 -35.09 -7.75
CA ASP A 564 -21.29 -36.12 -7.89
C ASP A 564 -20.06 -35.61 -8.67
N TRP A 565 -20.29 -34.63 -9.53
CA TRP A 565 -19.26 -33.97 -10.34
C TRP A 565 -19.56 -32.47 -10.40
N THR A 566 -18.60 -31.67 -9.98
CA THR A 566 -18.63 -30.21 -10.12
C THR A 566 -17.32 -29.72 -10.72
N GLU A 567 -17.43 -28.69 -11.54
CA GLU A 567 -16.28 -27.88 -11.98
C GLU A 567 -16.39 -26.52 -11.31
N GLU A 568 -15.35 -26.12 -10.56
CA GLU A 568 -15.25 -24.75 -10.07
C GLU A 568 -14.89 -23.84 -11.24
N ILE A 569 -15.84 -22.99 -11.63
CA ILE A 569 -15.67 -22.02 -12.73
C ILE A 569 -15.32 -20.61 -12.21
N GLY A 570 -15.16 -20.48 -10.89
CA GLY A 570 -14.41 -19.40 -10.24
C GLY A 570 -15.12 -18.74 -9.04
N VAL A 571 -14.34 -18.01 -8.26
CA VAL A 571 -14.76 -17.39 -7.00
C VAL A 571 -14.96 -15.88 -7.15
N THR A 572 -15.93 -15.30 -6.44
CA THR A 572 -16.14 -13.85 -6.40
C THR A 572 -16.49 -13.38 -5.00
N ASP A 573 -15.68 -12.49 -4.43
CA ASP A 573 -15.98 -11.88 -3.13
C ASP A 573 -17.03 -10.78 -3.24
N VAL A 574 -18.07 -10.88 -2.41
CA VAL A 574 -19.13 -9.88 -2.33
C VAL A 574 -19.45 -9.53 -0.88
N PHE A 575 -19.40 -8.24 -0.58
CA PHE A 575 -19.75 -7.72 0.74
C PHE A 575 -21.24 -7.38 0.79
N VAL A 576 -21.95 -7.84 1.83
CA VAL A 576 -23.40 -7.63 1.97
C VAL A 576 -23.76 -7.19 3.39
N GLY A 577 -24.32 -5.99 3.54
CA GLY A 577 -25.22 -5.62 4.65
C GLY A 577 -24.84 -4.46 5.57
N ASP A 578 -25.86 -4.05 6.35
CA ASP A 578 -25.87 -3.04 7.42
C ASP A 578 -26.61 -3.64 8.64
N ARG A 579 -25.90 -4.50 9.39
CA ARG A 579 -26.31 -5.32 10.55
C ARG A 579 -27.48 -6.32 10.36
N PRO A 580 -27.22 -7.63 10.61
CA PRO A 580 -25.90 -8.24 10.78
C PRO A 580 -25.16 -8.22 9.42
N GLY A 581 -23.91 -7.75 9.41
CA GLY A 581 -23.10 -7.59 8.18
C GLY A 581 -22.32 -8.86 7.84
N TYR A 582 -22.25 -9.21 6.57
CA TYR A 582 -21.61 -10.42 6.07
C TYR A 582 -20.54 -10.13 5.01
N ARG A 583 -19.48 -10.93 5.01
CA ARG A 583 -18.51 -11.04 3.91
C ARG A 583 -18.77 -12.37 3.21
N VAL A 584 -19.34 -12.32 2.00
CA VAL A 584 -19.81 -13.50 1.29
C VAL A 584 -18.87 -13.84 0.14
N THR A 585 -18.17 -14.96 0.22
CA THR A 585 -17.40 -15.48 -0.90
C THR A 585 -18.30 -16.36 -1.75
N ASN A 586 -18.55 -15.96 -3.00
CA ASN A 586 -19.41 -16.71 -3.91
C ASN A 586 -18.58 -17.70 -4.72
N VAL A 587 -19.00 -18.95 -4.68
CA VAL A 587 -18.43 -20.01 -5.49
C VAL A 587 -19.36 -20.26 -6.68
N ARG A 588 -18.81 -20.27 -7.89
CA ARG A 588 -19.54 -20.66 -9.08
C ARG A 588 -19.20 -22.10 -9.42
N LEU A 589 -20.24 -22.93 -9.53
CA LEU A 589 -20.12 -24.36 -9.82
C LEU A 589 -20.95 -24.71 -11.04
N ALA A 590 -20.39 -25.53 -11.92
CA ALA A 590 -21.14 -26.19 -12.99
C ALA A 590 -21.60 -27.59 -12.54
N ILE A 591 -22.81 -27.97 -12.91
CA ILE A 591 -23.38 -29.32 -12.75
C ILE A 591 -24.03 -29.75 -14.06
N ALA A 592 -24.05 -31.06 -14.34
CA ALA A 592 -24.80 -31.60 -15.47
C ALA A 592 -26.29 -31.75 -15.13
N GLY A 593 -27.16 -31.06 -15.88
CA GLY A 593 -28.61 -31.15 -15.74
C GLY A 593 -29.19 -30.33 -14.58
N THR A 594 -30.50 -30.46 -14.36
CA THR A 594 -31.26 -29.69 -13.36
C THR A 594 -31.97 -30.61 -12.36
N PRO A 595 -31.25 -31.16 -11.36
CA PRO A 595 -31.88 -31.97 -10.32
C PRO A 595 -32.95 -31.16 -9.58
N GLU A 596 -34.07 -31.81 -9.24
CA GLU A 596 -35.17 -31.14 -8.56
C GLU A 596 -34.74 -30.74 -7.13
N PRO A 597 -34.76 -29.45 -6.77
CA PRO A 597 -34.38 -29.02 -5.43
C PRO A 597 -35.46 -29.39 -4.42
N VAL A 598 -35.03 -29.81 -3.24
CA VAL A 598 -35.89 -30.00 -2.06
C VAL A 598 -35.99 -28.67 -1.33
N GLU A 599 -37.21 -28.28 -0.98
CA GLU A 599 -37.48 -27.06 -0.23
C GLU A 599 -37.09 -27.25 1.25
N SER A 600 -36.25 -26.35 1.78
CA SER A 600 -35.82 -26.34 3.18
C SER A 600 -36.61 -25.35 4.03
N GLU A 601 -36.33 -25.31 5.35
CA GLU A 601 -36.89 -24.27 6.23
C GLU A 601 -36.36 -22.87 5.90
N GLU A 602 -35.18 -22.77 5.26
CA GLU A 602 -34.52 -21.50 4.97
C GLU A 602 -34.84 -20.94 3.59
N ILE A 603 -34.97 -21.82 2.58
CA ILE A 603 -35.10 -21.40 1.20
C ILE A 603 -36.06 -22.31 0.39
N ALA A 604 -36.78 -21.71 -0.55
CA ALA A 604 -37.47 -22.43 -1.61
C ALA A 604 -36.72 -22.23 -2.93
N ALA A 605 -35.91 -23.22 -3.33
CA ALA A 605 -35.07 -23.16 -4.52
C ALA A 605 -35.79 -23.62 -5.79
N ARG A 606 -35.40 -23.05 -6.94
CA ARG A 606 -35.85 -23.48 -8.27
C ARG A 606 -34.84 -23.14 -9.35
N TRP A 607 -34.84 -23.93 -10.41
CA TRP A 607 -34.09 -23.64 -11.62
C TRP A 607 -34.82 -22.60 -12.48
N VAL A 608 -34.11 -21.56 -12.89
CA VAL A 608 -34.64 -20.51 -13.76
C VAL A 608 -33.70 -20.27 -14.94
N SER A 609 -34.20 -19.69 -16.02
CA SER A 609 -33.32 -19.19 -17.08
C SER A 609 -32.50 -18.01 -16.58
N TRP A 610 -31.38 -17.73 -17.25
CA TRP A 610 -30.52 -16.61 -16.88
C TRP A 610 -31.23 -15.25 -16.94
N ASP A 611 -32.05 -15.02 -17.96
CA ASP A 611 -32.82 -13.79 -18.12
C ASP A 611 -33.90 -13.66 -17.05
N GLU A 612 -34.55 -14.77 -16.68
CA GLU A 612 -35.49 -14.78 -15.57
C GLU A 612 -34.80 -14.45 -14.25
N ALA A 613 -33.66 -15.09 -13.95
CA ALA A 613 -32.89 -14.79 -12.73
C ALA A 613 -32.57 -13.30 -12.59
N ARG A 614 -32.18 -12.64 -13.69
CA ARG A 614 -31.88 -11.20 -13.70
C ARG A 614 -33.09 -10.31 -13.47
N ALA A 615 -34.29 -10.79 -13.82
CA ALA A 615 -35.55 -10.07 -13.66
C ALA A 615 -36.16 -10.20 -12.25
N LEU A 616 -35.79 -11.23 -11.47
CA LEU A 616 -36.37 -11.50 -10.15
C LEU A 616 -36.17 -10.37 -9.14
N ARG A 617 -37.25 -9.97 -8.44
CA ARG A 617 -37.25 -8.95 -7.37
C ARG A 617 -38.20 -9.34 -6.23
N PRO A 618 -37.93 -8.94 -4.97
CA PRO A 618 -36.66 -8.37 -4.49
C PRO A 618 -35.55 -9.42 -4.49
N MET A 619 -34.30 -9.03 -4.70
CA MET A 619 -33.15 -9.94 -4.80
C MET A 619 -31.99 -9.38 -4.01
N ALA A 620 -31.29 -10.25 -3.28
CA ALA A 620 -30.13 -9.87 -2.48
C ALA A 620 -29.03 -9.25 -3.37
N ALA A 621 -28.41 -8.17 -2.87
CA ALA A 621 -27.40 -7.43 -3.64
C ALA A 621 -26.23 -8.32 -4.07
N GLY A 622 -25.82 -9.27 -3.21
CA GLY A 622 -24.79 -10.26 -3.50
C GLY A 622 -25.09 -11.12 -4.72
N THR A 623 -26.26 -11.76 -4.72
CA THR A 623 -26.78 -12.59 -5.80
C THR A 623 -26.86 -11.83 -7.12
N ARG A 624 -27.35 -10.59 -7.10
CA ARG A 624 -27.46 -9.75 -8.30
C ARG A 624 -26.08 -9.42 -8.89
N ARG A 625 -25.07 -9.16 -8.04
CA ARG A 625 -23.69 -8.88 -8.47
C ARG A 625 -23.08 -10.10 -9.16
N VAL A 626 -23.29 -11.29 -8.60
CA VAL A 626 -22.76 -12.54 -9.14
C VAL A 626 -23.43 -12.93 -10.45
N LEU A 627 -24.76 -12.76 -10.58
CA LEU A 627 -25.48 -12.96 -11.85
C LEU A 627 -24.94 -12.05 -12.97
N ARG A 628 -24.53 -10.82 -12.65
CA ARG A 628 -23.90 -9.92 -13.63
C ARG A 628 -22.47 -10.36 -13.99
N ALA A 629 -21.70 -10.83 -13.01
CA ALA A 629 -20.34 -11.30 -13.23
C ALA A 629 -20.30 -12.60 -14.06
N ALA A 630 -21.14 -13.58 -13.72
CA ALA A 630 -21.20 -14.87 -14.39
C ALA A 630 -21.70 -14.76 -15.85
N ALA A 631 -22.58 -13.80 -16.16
CA ALA A 631 -23.04 -13.54 -17.53
C ALA A 631 -21.90 -13.22 -18.51
N ARG A 632 -20.82 -12.59 -18.02
CA ARG A 632 -19.66 -12.18 -18.84
C ARG A 632 -18.71 -13.34 -19.15
N ALA A 633 -18.77 -14.42 -18.39
CA ALA A 633 -17.91 -15.60 -18.57
C ALA A 633 -18.53 -16.67 -19.48
N MET A 634 -19.80 -16.53 -19.83
CA MET A 634 -20.55 -17.44 -20.71
C MET A 634 -20.63 -16.94 -22.16
N GLN A 635 -20.13 -15.72 -22.43
CA GLN A 635 -19.89 -15.16 -23.76
C GLN A 635 -18.44 -15.41 -24.13
#